data_AF-A0A399YEY8-F1
#
_entry.id   AF-A0A399YEY8-F1
#
_cell.length_a   1.000
_cell.length_b   1.000
_cell.length_c   1.000
_cell.angle_alpha   90.00
_cell.angle_beta   90.00
_cell.angle_gamma   90.00
#
_symmetry.space_group_name_H-M   'P 1'
#
loop_
_entity.id
_entity.type
_entity.pdbx_description
1 polymer ?
#
loop_
_entity_poly.entity_id
_entity_poly.type
_entity_poly.pdbx_seq_one_letter_code
_entity_poly.pdbx_strand_id
1 'polypeptide(L)'
;MFELNGVYRNRMGEYTVLAIDGQRMTVRYADGTEAELNVNIQARIWENIVAEQEVRAASSRHMRQSNKDTTHYIKAVSLPPGEELAFPGWQERIVMAPTPELAQRIKPGDRFIYYAIEAQTFFAVVTITGDMFEADPKQHTYTTELARAAFFPTDVDATVPNLEHGVSVDSIDLESYPDFGKLHIDNEAFYRISEDDFELLAEALTEITEDEDEEIEEYEEYEEDEVE
;
A
#
# COMPACT_ATOMS: atom_id res chain seq x y z
N MET A 1 30.31 -4.77 0.78
CA MET A 1 31.46 -5.44 1.45
C MET A 1 31.04 -5.70 2.89
N PHE A 2 31.18 -6.93 3.39
CA PHE A 2 30.76 -7.30 4.74
C PHE A 2 31.85 -7.01 5.77
N GLU A 3 31.44 -6.49 6.92
CA GLU A 3 32.30 -6.19 8.05
C GLU A 3 32.01 -7.13 9.23
N LEU A 4 33.06 -7.46 9.99
CA LEU A 4 32.95 -8.34 11.15
C LEU A 4 32.25 -7.60 12.29
N ASN A 5 31.25 -8.24 12.89
CA ASN A 5 30.19 -7.67 13.75
C ASN A 5 29.24 -6.69 13.06
N GLY A 6 29.29 -6.58 11.72
CA GLY A 6 28.28 -5.85 10.97
C GLY A 6 26.95 -6.62 10.96
N VAL A 7 25.85 -5.87 11.00
CA VAL A 7 24.49 -6.39 10.95
C VAL A 7 23.95 -6.20 9.53
N TYR A 8 23.43 -7.28 8.96
CA TYR A 8 22.94 -7.35 7.60
C TYR A 8 21.66 -8.19 7.57
N ARG A 9 20.94 -8.16 6.46
CA ARG A 9 19.69 -8.91 6.30
C ARG A 9 19.74 -9.78 5.05
N ASN A 10 19.23 -11.00 5.16
CA ASN A 10 18.89 -11.86 4.03
C ASN A 10 17.51 -12.48 4.27
N ARG A 11 17.08 -13.41 3.40
CA ARG A 11 15.77 -14.08 3.49
C ARG A 11 15.52 -14.86 4.79
N MET A 12 16.57 -15.20 5.54
CA MET A 12 16.47 -15.87 6.85
C MET A 12 16.36 -14.88 8.02
N GLY A 13 16.30 -13.58 7.71
CA GLY A 13 16.20 -12.50 8.67
C GLY A 13 17.52 -11.77 8.90
N GLU A 14 17.55 -10.97 9.96
CA GLU A 14 18.71 -10.20 10.36
C GLU A 14 19.80 -11.13 10.92
N TYR A 15 21.04 -10.92 10.46
CA TYR A 15 22.20 -11.65 10.92
C TYR A 15 23.39 -10.73 11.17
N THR A 16 24.19 -11.12 12.16
CA THR A 16 25.47 -10.49 12.48
C THR A 16 26.61 -11.34 11.95
N VAL A 17 27.57 -10.74 11.27
CA VAL A 17 28.75 -11.46 10.76
C VAL A 17 29.73 -11.70 11.91
N LEU A 18 30.01 -12.96 12.23
CA LEU A 18 30.94 -13.35 13.30
C LEU A 18 32.36 -13.56 12.80
N ALA A 19 32.53 -14.10 11.58
CA ALA A 19 33.83 -14.38 11.00
C ALA A 19 33.76 -14.32 9.46
N ILE A 20 34.89 -14.01 8.82
CA ILE A 20 35.02 -13.98 7.36
C ILE A 20 36.29 -14.73 6.98
N ASP A 21 36.12 -15.84 6.27
CA ASP A 21 37.19 -16.74 5.85
C ASP A 21 37.15 -16.88 4.31
N GLY A 22 37.82 -15.94 3.63
CA GLY A 22 37.93 -15.92 2.19
C GLY A 22 36.57 -15.76 1.50
N GLN A 23 36.07 -16.83 0.88
CA GLN A 23 34.79 -16.83 0.17
C GLN A 23 33.59 -17.21 1.06
N ARG A 24 33.82 -17.52 2.34
CA ARG A 24 32.77 -17.86 3.30
C ARG A 24 32.78 -16.91 4.49
N MET A 25 31.64 -16.74 5.13
CA MET A 25 31.49 -16.01 6.38
C MET A 25 30.63 -16.82 7.34
N THR A 26 30.94 -16.77 8.62
CA THR A 26 30.07 -17.30 9.67
C THR A 26 29.22 -16.17 10.19
N VAL A 27 27.92 -16.41 10.29
CA VAL A 27 26.94 -15.42 10.75
C VAL A 27 26.13 -16.00 11.89
N ARG A 28 25.55 -15.12 12.71
CA ARG A 28 24.58 -15.46 13.74
C ARG A 28 23.28 -14.70 13.49
N TYR A 29 22.18 -15.43 13.42
CA TYR A 29 20.85 -14.87 13.29
C TYR A 29 20.28 -14.42 14.64
N ALA A 30 19.22 -13.61 14.60
CA ALA A 30 18.57 -13.08 15.81
C ALA A 30 18.01 -14.17 16.75
N ASP A 31 17.64 -15.33 16.20
CA ASP A 31 17.20 -16.51 16.95
C ASP A 31 18.37 -17.26 17.66
N GLY A 32 19.60 -16.78 17.46
CA GLY A 32 20.82 -17.34 18.03
C GLY A 32 21.43 -18.48 17.20
N THR A 33 20.83 -18.85 16.06
CA THR A 33 21.40 -19.86 15.17
C THR A 33 22.61 -19.32 14.42
N GLU A 34 23.57 -20.20 14.14
CA GLU A 34 24.79 -19.86 13.40
C GLU A 34 24.84 -20.59 12.07
N ALA A 35 25.27 -19.90 11.02
CA ALA A 35 25.37 -20.46 9.68
C ALA A 35 26.65 -20.00 8.96
N GLU A 36 27.13 -20.82 8.04
CA GLU A 36 28.23 -20.48 7.15
C GLU A 36 27.67 -20.13 5.77
N LEU A 37 27.91 -18.91 5.31
CA LEU A 37 27.36 -18.35 4.08
C LEU A 37 28.47 -17.98 3.09
N ASN A 38 28.16 -18.00 1.79
CA ASN A 38 29.10 -17.55 0.76
C ASN A 38 29.06 -16.02 0.62
N VAL A 39 30.23 -15.38 0.72
CA VAL A 39 30.36 -13.92 0.70
C VAL A 39 29.92 -13.31 -0.62
N ASN A 40 30.19 -13.95 -1.75
CA ASN A 40 29.83 -13.42 -3.07
C ASN A 40 28.31 -13.48 -3.29
N ILE A 41 27.65 -14.51 -2.76
CA ILE A 41 26.19 -14.65 -2.86
C ILE A 41 25.53 -13.57 -2.00
N GLN A 42 25.94 -13.44 -0.74
CA GLN A 42 25.39 -12.42 0.15
C GLN A 42 25.69 -11.00 -0.34
N ALA A 43 26.83 -10.78 -1.02
CA ALA A 43 27.16 -9.45 -1.55
C ALA A 43 26.20 -9.03 -2.66
N ARG A 44 25.82 -9.97 -3.53
CA ARG A 44 24.83 -9.73 -4.60
C ARG A 44 23.43 -9.51 -4.01
N ILE A 45 23.05 -10.29 -3.00
CA ILE A 45 21.78 -10.10 -2.27
C ILE A 45 21.74 -8.71 -1.64
N TRP A 46 22.82 -8.33 -0.94
CA TRP A 46 22.92 -7.03 -0.30
C TRP A 46 22.95 -5.87 -1.31
N GLU A 47 23.67 -6.01 -2.43
CA GLU A 47 23.68 -5.00 -3.49
C GLU A 47 22.30 -4.82 -4.13
N ASN A 48 21.54 -5.90 -4.33
CA ASN A 48 20.16 -5.81 -4.80
C ASN A 48 19.27 -5.11 -3.76
N ILE A 49 19.32 -5.52 -2.48
CA ILE A 49 18.55 -4.88 -1.40
C ILE A 49 18.88 -3.39 -1.30
N VAL A 50 20.15 -3.01 -1.37
CA VAL A 50 20.56 -1.60 -1.29
C VAL A 50 20.15 -0.84 -2.55
N ALA A 51 20.31 -1.41 -3.74
CA ALA A 51 19.89 -0.76 -4.99
C ALA A 51 18.37 -0.55 -5.04
N GLU A 52 17.60 -1.50 -4.52
CA GLU A 52 16.15 -1.43 -4.40
C GLU A 52 15.73 -0.41 -3.33
N GLN A 53 16.42 -0.36 -2.19
CA GLN A 53 16.23 0.69 -1.18
C GLN A 53 16.58 2.09 -1.70
N GLU A 54 17.61 2.25 -2.55
CA GLU A 54 17.97 3.54 -3.14
C GLU A 54 16.98 4.00 -4.23
N VAL A 55 16.37 3.07 -4.98
CA VAL A 55 15.25 3.37 -5.89
C VAL A 55 13.98 3.71 -5.08
N ARG A 56 13.67 2.96 -4.02
CA ARG A 56 12.59 3.26 -3.05
C ARG A 56 12.77 4.64 -2.39
N ALA A 57 13.99 5.06 -2.07
CA ALA A 57 14.30 6.38 -1.50
C ALA A 57 14.14 7.55 -2.50
N ALA A 58 14.26 7.28 -3.81
CA ALA A 58 14.03 8.26 -4.86
C ALA A 58 12.54 8.41 -5.20
N SER A 59 11.79 7.31 -5.21
CA SER A 59 10.33 7.28 -5.42
C SER A 59 9.56 7.85 -4.23
N SER A 60 9.95 7.50 -3.00
CA SER A 60 9.44 8.14 -1.77
C SER A 60 9.82 9.62 -1.68
N ARG A 61 10.90 10.07 -2.33
CA ARG A 61 11.22 11.50 -2.47
C ARG A 61 10.27 12.24 -3.41
N HIS A 62 9.71 11.56 -4.41
CA HIS A 62 8.64 12.11 -5.25
C HIS A 62 7.31 12.16 -4.49
N MET A 63 7.02 11.16 -3.64
CA MET A 63 5.86 11.18 -2.72
C MET A 63 5.98 12.27 -1.64
N ARG A 64 7.21 12.54 -1.16
CA ARG A 64 7.54 13.65 -0.23
C ARG A 64 7.48 15.04 -0.84
N GLN A 65 7.18 15.18 -2.13
CA GLN A 65 6.83 16.49 -2.69
C GLN A 65 5.37 16.81 -2.32
N SER A 66 5.07 16.75 -1.02
CA SER A 66 3.88 17.29 -0.37
C SER A 66 3.75 18.74 -0.82
N ASN A 67 2.91 18.94 -1.84
CA ASN A 67 2.35 20.24 -2.11
C ASN A 67 1.56 20.54 -0.84
N LYS A 68 1.95 21.59 -0.10
CA LYS A 68 1.32 22.03 1.17
C LYS A 68 -0.20 22.31 1.11
N ASP A 69 -0.82 22.03 -0.03
CA ASP A 69 -2.23 22.23 -0.32
C ASP A 69 -2.96 20.90 -0.60
N THR A 70 -2.28 19.75 -0.63
CA THR A 70 -2.90 18.44 -0.87
C THR A 70 -3.88 18.08 0.25
N THR A 71 -5.10 17.69 -0.12
CA THR A 71 -6.10 17.23 0.85
C THR A 71 -6.16 15.71 0.88
N HIS A 72 -6.26 15.16 2.08
CA HIS A 72 -6.31 13.73 2.33
C HIS A 72 -7.72 13.32 2.76
N TYR A 73 -8.18 12.17 2.26
CA TYR A 73 -9.50 11.64 2.55
C TYR A 73 -9.48 10.14 2.87
N ILE A 74 -10.51 9.67 3.56
CA ILE A 74 -10.92 8.27 3.58
C ILE A 74 -12.15 8.16 2.68
N LYS A 75 -12.10 7.28 1.68
CA LYS A 75 -13.25 6.91 0.85
C LYS A 75 -13.82 5.59 1.32
N ALA A 76 -15.03 5.62 1.85
CA ALA A 76 -15.73 4.42 2.27
C ALA A 76 -16.47 3.76 1.10
N VAL A 77 -16.30 2.45 0.96
CA VAL A 77 -16.98 1.63 -0.04
C VAL A 77 -17.59 0.41 0.62
N SER A 78 -18.78 0.03 0.14
CA SER A 78 -19.45 -1.20 0.53
C SER A 78 -18.93 -2.34 -0.35
N LEU A 79 -18.28 -3.31 0.29
CA LEU A 79 -17.73 -4.50 -0.34
C LEU A 79 -18.41 -5.74 0.25
N PRO A 80 -19.28 -6.42 -0.52
CA PRO A 80 -19.84 -7.67 -0.04
C PRO A 80 -18.72 -8.73 0.11
N PRO A 81 -18.81 -9.62 1.13
CA PRO A 81 -17.80 -10.64 1.35
C PRO A 81 -17.60 -11.56 0.14
N GLY A 82 -16.36 -11.82 -0.27
CA GLY A 82 -16.02 -12.70 -1.39
C GLY A 82 -16.06 -12.04 -2.79
N GLU A 83 -16.30 -10.74 -2.86
CA GLU A 83 -16.14 -9.92 -4.07
C GLU A 83 -15.14 -8.78 -3.81
N GLU A 84 -13.99 -9.12 -3.19
CA GLU A 84 -12.93 -8.16 -2.90
C GLU A 84 -12.49 -7.44 -4.18
N LEU A 85 -12.30 -6.12 -4.09
CA LEU A 85 -11.90 -5.26 -5.22
C LEU A 85 -12.86 -5.23 -6.43
N ALA A 86 -14.07 -5.77 -6.32
CA ALA A 86 -15.07 -5.75 -7.39
C ALA A 86 -16.11 -4.62 -7.22
N PHE A 87 -15.64 -3.38 -7.02
CA PHE A 87 -16.51 -2.23 -6.80
C PHE A 87 -16.42 -1.17 -7.91
N PRO A 88 -17.44 -0.28 -8.00
CA PRO A 88 -17.54 0.68 -9.10
C PRO A 88 -16.32 1.60 -9.23
N GLY A 89 -15.83 1.76 -10.46
CA GLY A 89 -14.69 2.62 -10.79
C GLY A 89 -13.29 2.08 -10.43
N TRP A 90 -13.18 0.98 -9.69
CA TRP A 90 -11.88 0.39 -9.33
C TRP A 90 -11.06 -0.03 -10.56
N GLN A 91 -11.66 -0.84 -11.44
CA GLN A 91 -11.01 -1.36 -12.66
C GLN A 91 -10.71 -0.26 -13.68
N GLU A 92 -11.58 0.76 -13.73
CA GLU A 92 -11.44 1.88 -14.67
C GLU A 92 -10.51 2.98 -14.15
N ARG A 93 -9.99 2.83 -12.92
CA ARG A 93 -9.14 3.81 -12.24
C ARG A 93 -9.81 5.18 -12.17
N ILE A 94 -11.07 5.20 -11.75
CA ILE A 94 -11.87 6.42 -11.59
C ILE A 94 -12.60 6.41 -10.25
N VAL A 95 -12.81 7.60 -9.71
CA VAL A 95 -13.56 7.80 -8.47
C VAL A 95 -14.70 8.78 -8.70
N MET A 96 -15.91 8.41 -8.27
CA MET A 96 -17.06 9.32 -8.28
C MET A 96 -17.06 10.22 -7.04
N ALA A 97 -17.34 11.51 -7.22
CA ALA A 97 -17.72 12.40 -6.14
C ALA A 97 -19.25 12.37 -5.96
N PRO A 98 -19.79 11.92 -4.81
CA PRO A 98 -21.23 11.76 -4.59
C PRO A 98 -22.01 13.09 -4.56
N THR A 99 -21.33 14.21 -4.26
CA THR A 99 -21.96 15.53 -4.14
C THR A 99 -21.23 16.59 -4.97
N PRO A 100 -21.97 17.56 -5.54
CA PRO A 100 -21.36 18.68 -6.26
C PRO A 100 -20.38 19.50 -5.41
N GLU A 101 -20.64 19.62 -4.11
CA GLU A 101 -19.78 20.33 -3.16
C GLU A 101 -18.44 19.63 -3.00
N LEU A 102 -18.42 18.29 -2.95
CA LEU A 102 -17.18 17.54 -2.90
C LEU A 102 -16.44 17.62 -4.23
N ALA A 103 -17.16 17.50 -5.35
CA ALA A 103 -16.56 17.62 -6.69
C ALA A 103 -15.82 18.94 -6.91
N GLN A 104 -16.29 20.05 -6.32
CA GLN A 104 -15.61 21.34 -6.40
C GLN A 104 -14.37 21.44 -5.50
N ARG A 105 -14.25 20.57 -4.50
CA ARG A 105 -13.17 20.60 -3.51
C ARG A 105 -12.02 19.67 -3.89
N ILE A 106 -12.34 18.53 -4.51
CA ILE A 106 -11.34 17.57 -5.00
C ILE A 106 -10.54 18.21 -6.13
N LYS A 107 -9.23 18.01 -6.08
CA LYS A 107 -8.30 18.48 -7.13
C LYS A 107 -7.24 17.42 -7.45
N PRO A 108 -6.61 17.52 -8.64
CA PRO A 108 -5.44 16.70 -8.95
C PRO A 108 -4.35 16.85 -7.88
N GLY A 109 -3.79 15.73 -7.47
CA GLY A 109 -2.83 15.61 -6.38
C GLY A 109 -3.44 15.32 -5.01
N ASP A 110 -4.76 15.46 -4.83
CA ASP A 110 -5.45 14.98 -3.64
C ASP A 110 -5.34 13.44 -3.55
N ARG A 111 -5.25 12.94 -2.32
CA ARG A 111 -5.04 11.51 -2.06
C ARG A 111 -6.11 11.00 -1.12
N PHE A 112 -6.43 9.72 -1.25
CA PHE A 112 -7.39 9.09 -0.36
C PHE A 112 -7.09 7.62 -0.13
N ILE A 113 -7.59 7.11 0.98
CA ILE A 113 -7.49 5.70 1.36
C ILE A 113 -8.86 5.07 1.26
N TYR A 114 -8.93 3.91 0.61
CA TYR A 114 -10.16 3.13 0.57
C TYR A 114 -10.39 2.38 1.88
N TYR A 115 -11.62 2.45 2.37
CA TYR A 115 -12.11 1.75 3.55
C TYR A 115 -13.30 0.86 3.20
N ALA A 116 -13.19 -0.43 3.50
CA ALA A 116 -14.26 -1.41 3.33
C ALA A 116 -15.16 -1.39 4.57
N ILE A 117 -16.44 -1.03 4.41
CA ILE A 117 -17.38 -0.85 5.52
C ILE A 117 -17.65 -2.18 6.24
N GLU A 118 -17.88 -3.25 5.49
CA GLU A 118 -18.27 -4.57 6.00
C GLU A 118 -17.11 -5.28 6.70
N ALA A 119 -15.90 -5.18 6.13
CA ALA A 119 -14.68 -5.74 6.70
C ALA A 119 -14.07 -4.86 7.79
N GLN A 120 -14.48 -3.60 7.87
CA GLN A 120 -13.91 -2.57 8.73
C GLN A 120 -12.39 -2.39 8.56
N THR A 121 -11.93 -2.48 7.31
CA THR A 121 -10.51 -2.52 6.96
C THR A 121 -10.17 -1.47 5.90
N PHE A 122 -9.04 -0.80 6.06
CA PHE A 122 -8.41 0.01 5.02
C PHE A 122 -7.58 -0.90 4.11
N PHE A 123 -7.61 -0.67 2.80
CA PHE A 123 -7.01 -1.62 1.86
C PHE A 123 -6.31 -1.01 0.65
N ALA A 124 -6.44 0.28 0.37
CA ALA A 124 -5.72 0.86 -0.77
C ALA A 124 -5.44 2.35 -0.59
N VAL A 125 -4.30 2.79 -1.10
CA VAL A 125 -3.86 4.19 -1.17
C VAL A 125 -3.97 4.66 -2.61
N VAL A 126 -4.62 5.79 -2.82
CA VAL A 126 -5.00 6.26 -4.17
C VAL A 126 -4.74 7.75 -4.31
N THR A 127 -4.18 8.14 -5.45
CA THR A 127 -3.91 9.53 -5.82
C THR A 127 -4.79 9.96 -6.98
N ILE A 128 -5.33 11.17 -6.93
CA ILE A 128 -6.12 11.76 -8.02
C ILE A 128 -5.17 12.39 -9.03
N THR A 129 -5.19 11.93 -10.28
CA THR A 129 -4.16 12.27 -11.27
C THR A 129 -4.60 13.30 -12.30
N GLY A 130 -5.90 13.56 -12.42
CA GLY A 130 -6.42 14.41 -13.49
C GLY A 130 -7.72 15.13 -13.15
N ASP A 131 -8.14 15.96 -14.10
CA ASP A 131 -9.28 16.85 -13.94
C ASP A 131 -10.62 16.13 -13.89
N MET A 132 -11.60 16.78 -13.27
CA MET A 132 -12.98 16.34 -13.21
C MET A 132 -13.58 16.16 -14.62
N PHE A 133 -14.31 15.07 -14.82
CA PHE A 133 -15.21 14.90 -15.96
C PHE A 133 -16.59 14.44 -15.52
N GLU A 134 -17.62 14.77 -16.30
CA GLU A 134 -19.00 14.37 -16.01
C GLU A 134 -19.44 13.21 -16.91
N ALA A 135 -19.81 12.10 -16.30
CA ALA A 135 -20.31 10.91 -16.99
C ALA A 135 -21.61 10.40 -16.37
N ASP A 136 -22.29 9.50 -17.07
CA ASP A 136 -23.44 8.75 -16.52
C ASP A 136 -22.90 7.68 -15.57
N PRO A 137 -23.24 7.69 -14.26
CA PRO A 137 -22.71 6.73 -13.30
C PRO A 137 -22.98 5.28 -13.65
N LYS A 138 -24.08 5.01 -14.38
CA LYS A 138 -24.43 3.65 -14.82
C LYS A 138 -23.45 3.09 -15.85
N GLN A 139 -22.72 3.93 -16.56
CA GLN A 139 -21.66 3.50 -17.48
C GLN A 139 -20.46 2.92 -16.73
N HIS A 140 -20.30 3.27 -15.46
CA HIS A 140 -19.19 2.91 -14.59
C HIS A 140 -19.63 2.03 -13.40
N THR A 141 -20.73 1.29 -13.58
CA THR A 141 -21.33 0.35 -12.61
C THR A 141 -21.80 0.94 -11.27
N TYR A 142 -21.85 2.26 -11.12
CA TYR A 142 -22.39 2.90 -9.93
C TYR A 142 -23.93 2.78 -9.87
N THR A 143 -24.46 2.50 -8.68
CA THR A 143 -25.89 2.23 -8.45
C THR A 143 -26.72 3.48 -8.08
N THR A 144 -26.20 4.67 -8.37
CA THR A 144 -26.87 5.95 -8.05
C THR A 144 -27.99 6.31 -9.04
N GLU A 145 -28.97 7.09 -8.57
CA GLU A 145 -30.06 7.61 -9.40
C GLU A 145 -29.69 8.89 -10.19
N LEU A 146 -28.46 9.40 -9.99
CA LEU A 146 -27.98 10.59 -10.69
C LEU A 146 -27.86 10.35 -12.19
N ALA A 147 -28.37 11.30 -12.98
CA ALA A 147 -28.25 11.26 -14.45
C ALA A 147 -26.82 11.58 -14.94
N ARG A 148 -26.08 12.38 -14.17
CA ARG A 148 -24.65 12.66 -14.36
C ARG A 148 -24.01 12.84 -12.99
N ALA A 149 -22.78 12.34 -12.82
CA ALA A 149 -21.95 12.62 -11.65
C ALA A 149 -20.56 13.07 -12.09
N ALA A 150 -19.84 13.69 -11.16
CA ALA A 150 -18.46 14.09 -11.34
C ALA A 150 -17.54 12.90 -11.03
N PHE A 151 -16.62 12.64 -11.94
CA PHE A 151 -15.60 11.59 -11.86
C PHE A 151 -14.21 12.19 -11.95
N PHE A 152 -13.25 11.53 -11.31
CA PHE A 152 -11.85 11.90 -11.36
C PHE A 152 -11.02 10.67 -11.70
N PRO A 153 -10.05 10.77 -12.61
CA PRO A 153 -9.10 9.70 -12.84
C PRO A 153 -8.16 9.58 -11.65
N THR A 154 -7.80 8.35 -11.31
CA THR A 154 -7.01 8.01 -10.14
C THR A 154 -5.86 7.09 -10.52
N ASP A 155 -4.85 7.03 -9.67
CA ASP A 155 -3.79 6.04 -9.71
C ASP A 155 -3.67 5.38 -8.33
N VAL A 156 -3.35 4.08 -8.31
CA VAL A 156 -3.29 3.32 -7.07
C VAL A 156 -1.82 3.19 -6.66
N ASP A 157 -1.50 3.80 -5.52
CA ASP A 157 -0.15 3.85 -4.98
C ASP A 157 0.20 2.54 -4.24
N ALA A 158 -0.78 1.97 -3.52
CA ALA A 158 -0.66 0.69 -2.80
C ALA A 158 -2.05 0.04 -2.68
N THR A 159 -2.10 -1.29 -2.64
CA THR A 159 -3.36 -2.03 -2.50
C THR A 159 -3.13 -3.40 -1.91
N VAL A 160 -3.99 -3.79 -0.99
CA VAL A 160 -4.05 -5.12 -0.39
C VAL A 160 -5.27 -5.84 -1.00
N PRO A 161 -5.08 -6.82 -1.88
CA PRO A 161 -6.18 -7.55 -2.50
C PRO A 161 -7.02 -8.36 -1.51
N ASN A 162 -6.39 -8.90 -0.47
CA ASN A 162 -7.09 -9.62 0.60
C ASN A 162 -7.46 -8.67 1.74
N LEU A 163 -8.75 -8.37 1.90
CA LEU A 163 -9.22 -7.50 2.98
C LEU A 163 -8.94 -8.04 4.39
N GLU A 164 -8.66 -9.33 4.56
CA GLU A 164 -8.24 -9.89 5.85
C GLU A 164 -6.82 -9.45 6.27
N HIS A 165 -5.98 -9.10 5.29
CA HIS A 165 -4.61 -8.65 5.53
C HIS A 165 -4.47 -7.13 5.58
N GLY A 166 -5.51 -6.39 5.18
CA GLY A 166 -5.49 -4.93 5.23
C GLY A 166 -5.44 -4.37 6.66
N VAL A 167 -5.32 -3.04 6.76
CA VAL A 167 -5.21 -2.37 8.07
C VAL A 167 -6.58 -2.27 8.73
N SER A 168 -6.79 -2.97 9.84
CA SER A 168 -8.03 -2.89 10.61
C SER A 168 -8.21 -1.50 11.23
N VAL A 169 -9.45 -1.00 11.26
CA VAL A 169 -9.77 0.25 11.96
C VAL A 169 -9.44 0.21 13.45
N ASP A 170 -9.45 -0.98 14.06
CA ASP A 170 -9.16 -1.16 15.48
C ASP A 170 -7.65 -1.24 15.77
N SER A 171 -6.80 -1.45 14.75
CA SER A 171 -5.34 -1.51 14.90
C SER A 171 -4.65 -0.15 14.77
N ILE A 172 -5.39 0.90 14.41
CA ILE A 172 -4.85 2.23 14.13
C ILE A 172 -5.62 3.33 14.87
N ASP A 173 -4.89 4.22 15.52
CA ASP A 173 -5.46 5.35 16.24
C ASP A 173 -5.51 6.57 15.31
N LEU A 174 -6.68 6.86 14.73
CA LEU A 174 -6.89 8.04 13.90
C LEU A 174 -7.23 9.26 14.76
N GLU A 175 -6.36 10.27 14.78
CA GLU A 175 -6.58 11.50 15.56
C GLU A 175 -7.79 12.29 15.04
N SER A 176 -8.01 12.29 13.73
CA SER A 176 -9.14 12.95 13.07
C SER A 176 -10.48 12.29 13.44
N TYR A 177 -10.49 10.98 13.68
CA TYR A 177 -11.69 10.20 14.02
C TYR A 177 -11.38 9.07 15.02
N PRO A 178 -11.31 9.35 16.33
CA PRO A 178 -10.91 8.37 17.35
C PRO A 178 -11.84 7.16 17.51
N ASP A 179 -13.08 7.25 17.01
CA ASP A 179 -14.07 6.17 17.05
C ASP A 179 -14.57 5.84 15.63
N PHE A 180 -13.71 5.94 14.61
CA PHE A 180 -14.11 5.79 13.19
C PHE A 180 -14.90 4.49 12.94
N GLY A 181 -14.45 3.36 13.51
CA GLY A 181 -15.13 2.05 13.38
C GLY A 181 -16.52 1.96 14.02
N LYS A 182 -16.90 2.93 14.86
CA LYS A 182 -18.23 3.01 15.50
C LYS A 182 -19.17 4.00 14.80
N LEU A 183 -18.66 4.76 13.84
CA LEU A 183 -19.47 5.70 13.07
C LEU A 183 -20.41 4.93 12.14
N HIS A 184 -21.60 5.48 11.94
CA HIS A 184 -22.45 5.04 10.84
C HIS A 184 -21.86 5.59 9.55
N ILE A 185 -21.14 4.75 8.82
CA ILE A 185 -20.46 5.12 7.58
C ILE A 185 -21.37 4.83 6.40
N ASP A 186 -21.75 5.88 5.67
CA ASP A 186 -22.48 5.75 4.42
C ASP A 186 -21.57 5.23 3.29
N ASN A 187 -22.12 4.44 2.37
CA ASN A 187 -21.41 4.00 1.17
C ASN A 187 -21.07 5.19 0.25
N GLU A 188 -19.92 5.14 -0.42
CA GLU A 188 -19.34 6.20 -1.25
C GLU A 188 -19.05 7.51 -0.51
N ALA A 189 -19.03 7.50 0.84
CA ALA A 189 -18.75 8.68 1.64
C ALA A 189 -17.25 9.03 1.64
N PHE A 190 -16.96 10.33 1.73
CA PHE A 190 -15.61 10.86 1.85
C PHE A 190 -15.43 11.59 3.17
N TYR A 191 -14.43 11.18 3.95
CA TYR A 191 -14.07 11.80 5.22
C TYR A 191 -12.72 12.47 5.09
N ARG A 192 -12.65 13.77 5.35
CA ARG A 192 -11.36 14.47 5.35
C ARG A 192 -10.58 14.08 6.59
N ILE A 193 -9.30 13.76 6.43
CA ILE A 193 -8.35 13.44 7.50
C ILE A 193 -7.14 14.38 7.49
N SER A 194 -6.36 14.36 8.56
CA SER A 194 -5.07 15.04 8.64
C SER A 194 -4.03 14.36 7.72
N GLU A 195 -2.94 15.07 7.42
CA GLU A 195 -1.79 14.49 6.73
C GLU A 195 -1.14 13.39 7.58
N ASP A 196 -1.02 13.60 8.89
CA ASP A 196 -0.42 12.63 9.82
C ASP A 196 -1.19 11.29 9.86
N ASP A 197 -2.53 11.34 9.95
CA ASP A 197 -3.36 10.13 9.93
C ASP A 197 -3.28 9.40 8.58
N PHE A 198 -3.18 10.17 7.49
CA PHE A 198 -3.06 9.62 6.15
C PHE A 198 -1.73 8.90 5.97
N GLU A 199 -0.62 9.55 6.37
CA GLU A 199 0.72 8.97 6.23
C GLU A 199 0.86 7.71 7.09
N LEU A 200 0.29 7.69 8.30
CA LEU A 200 0.26 6.50 9.14
C LEU A 200 -0.42 5.30 8.46
N LEU A 201 -1.60 5.53 7.87
CA LEU A 201 -2.32 4.50 7.13
C LEU A 201 -1.61 4.08 5.85
N ALA A 202 -1.05 5.05 5.11
CA ALA A 202 -0.36 4.80 3.86
C ALA A 202 0.90 3.97 4.07
N GLU A 203 1.69 4.29 5.10
CA GLU A 203 2.89 3.52 5.50
C GLU A 203 2.53 2.07 5.83
N ALA A 204 1.51 1.86 6.67
CA ALA A 204 1.06 0.53 7.05
C ALA A 204 0.56 -0.30 5.85
N LEU A 205 -0.19 0.32 4.93
CA LEU A 205 -0.67 -0.36 3.72
C LEU A 205 0.46 -0.70 2.75
N THR A 206 1.44 0.19 2.60
CA THR A 206 2.62 -0.07 1.77
C THR A 206 3.43 -1.23 2.34
N GLU A 207 3.65 -1.27 3.66
CA GLU A 207 4.36 -2.38 4.31
C GLU A 207 3.69 -3.73 4.03
N ILE A 208 2.36 -3.81 4.19
CA ILE A 208 1.60 -5.04 3.90
C ILE A 208 1.68 -5.44 2.43
N THR A 209 1.56 -4.47 1.52
CA THR A 209 1.62 -4.74 0.07
C THR A 209 3.00 -5.29 -0.32
N GLU A 210 4.06 -4.73 0.24
CA GLU A 210 5.43 -5.21 0.01
C GLU A 210 5.63 -6.64 0.54
N ASP A 211 5.10 -6.96 1.71
CA ASP A 211 5.18 -8.31 2.28
C ASP A 211 4.41 -9.34 1.41
N GLU A 212 3.24 -8.98 0.86
CA GLU A 212 2.47 -9.89 -0.02
C GLU A 212 3.12 -10.08 -1.40
N ASP A 213 3.68 -9.03 -2.01
CA ASP A 213 4.37 -9.12 -3.31
C ASP A 213 5.62 -10.01 -3.19
N GLU A 214 6.36 -9.92 -2.07
CA GLU A 214 7.51 -10.80 -1.79
C GLU A 214 7.10 -12.29 -1.69
N GLU A 215 5.93 -12.61 -1.12
CA GLU A 215 5.41 -13.99 -1.07
C GLU A 215 5.05 -14.53 -2.46
N ILE A 216 4.43 -13.72 -3.33
CA ILE A 216 3.97 -14.16 -4.66
C ILE A 216 5.14 -14.45 -5.61
N GLU A 217 6.18 -13.60 -5.62
CA GLU A 217 7.36 -13.82 -6.47
C GLU A 217 8.12 -15.11 -6.12
N GLU A 218 8.10 -15.53 -4.84
CA GLU A 218 8.70 -16.79 -4.40
C GLU A 218 7.96 -18.01 -4.98
N TYR A 219 6.62 -17.99 -5.03
CA TYR A 219 5.83 -19.10 -5.56
C TYR A 219 5.95 -19.27 -7.08
N GLU A 220 6.06 -18.19 -7.86
CA GLU A 220 6.26 -18.28 -9.31
C GLU A 220 7.66 -18.79 -9.70
N GLU A 221 8.71 -18.43 -8.93
CA GLU A 221 10.08 -18.94 -9.15
C GLU A 221 10.17 -20.48 -8.94
N TYR A 222 9.37 -21.04 -8.02
CA TYR A 222 9.31 -22.50 -7.80
C TYR A 222 8.51 -23.26 -8.87
N GLU A 223 7.58 -22.63 -9.59
CA GLU A 223 6.81 -23.28 -10.67
C GLU A 223 7.56 -23.29 -12.01
N GLU A 224 8.45 -22.33 -12.28
CA GLU A 224 9.25 -22.33 -13.51
C GLU A 224 10.35 -23.42 -13.53
N ASP A 225 10.78 -23.91 -12.37
CA ASP A 225 11.83 -24.94 -12.27
C ASP A 225 11.32 -26.40 -12.47
N GLU A 226 10.03 -26.63 -12.75
CA GLU A 226 9.47 -27.97 -13.03
C GLU A 226 9.21 -28.31 -14.51
N VAL A 227 9.69 -27.51 -15.47
CA VAL A 227 9.61 -27.83 -16.90
C VAL A 227 10.90 -27.55 -17.68
N GLU A 228 11.87 -28.47 -17.60
CA GLU A 228 12.36 -29.33 -18.72
C GLU A 228 13.51 -30.27 -18.28
#